data_AF-A0A7X9DXN5-F1
#
_entry.id   AF-A0A7X9DXN5-F1
#
_cell.length_a   1.000
_cell.length_b   1.000
_cell.length_c   1.000
_cell.angle_alpha   90.00
_cell.angle_beta   90.00
_cell.angle_gamma   90.00
#
_symmetry.space_group_name_H-M   'P 1'
#
loop_
_entity.id
_entity.type
_entity.pdbx_description
1 polymer ?
#
loop_
_entity_poly.entity_id
_entity_poly.type
_entity_poly.pdbx_seq_one_letter_code
_entity_poly.pdbx_strand_id
1 'polypeptide(L)'
;MKIKRIFSERISRPGPAAALPILALGAGGCGPNSEEIGRAMLLASPLVMLVFFGFARLLFVLWRKVRPDFSMRLAPVSWTTGALALLAILALALPYHDPNSDEGEVLNLTGVAIYLGGSTMLSAQLLLYLFLRLLAPPRAFTWSHLGALIILWPAPFLAFVPGSGVILDPAIMVWAFGGFWGIVPGVLLSIAILDAVLARRRHARIQAALS
;
A
#
# COMPACT_ATOMS: atom_id res chain seq x y z
N MET A 1 48.19 -11.89 12.80
CA MET A 1 47.57 -11.02 11.78
C MET A 1 47.31 -11.84 10.50
N LYS A 2 46.22 -12.64 10.43
CA LYS A 2 45.94 -13.53 9.27
C LYS A 2 44.49 -14.09 9.23
N ILE A 3 43.46 -13.29 9.56
CA ILE A 3 42.04 -13.74 9.54
C ILE A 3 41.15 -12.92 8.58
N LYS A 4 41.65 -11.84 7.97
CA LYS A 4 40.83 -10.95 7.11
C LYS A 4 40.65 -11.39 5.64
N ARG A 5 41.20 -12.54 5.20
CA ARG A 5 41.23 -12.89 3.75
C ARG A 5 40.25 -13.96 3.27
N ILE A 6 39.46 -14.58 4.15
CA ILE A 6 38.62 -15.74 3.77
C ILE A 6 37.18 -15.34 3.37
N PHE A 7 36.72 -14.13 3.67
CA PHE A 7 35.35 -13.70 3.34
C PHE A 7 35.19 -12.99 1.98
N SER A 8 36.25 -12.89 1.17
CA SER A 8 36.22 -12.13 -0.10
C SER A 8 35.78 -12.95 -1.33
N GLU A 9 35.65 -14.28 -1.24
CA GLU A 9 35.69 -15.13 -2.44
C GLU A 9 34.48 -16.05 -2.65
N ARG A 10 33.36 -15.81 -1.96
CA ARG A 10 32.16 -16.64 -2.14
C ARG A 10 30.87 -15.82 -2.30
N ILE A 11 30.89 -14.85 -3.20
CA ILE A 11 29.66 -14.29 -3.79
C ILE A 11 29.38 -15.06 -5.08
N SER A 12 28.77 -16.22 -4.93
CA SER A 12 28.15 -16.98 -6.01
C SER A 12 27.00 -16.18 -6.60
N ARG A 13 27.07 -15.99 -7.92
CA ARG A 13 26.16 -15.25 -8.81
C ARG A 13 24.66 -15.35 -8.43
N PRO A 14 23.99 -14.24 -8.09
CA PRO A 14 22.53 -14.16 -8.11
C PRO A 14 22.04 -13.80 -9.52
N GLY A 15 20.94 -14.42 -9.95
CA GLY A 15 20.29 -14.14 -11.24
C GLY A 15 19.77 -12.69 -11.35
N PRO A 16 19.66 -12.13 -12.56
CA PRO A 16 19.59 -10.68 -12.79
C PRO A 16 18.23 -9.98 -12.53
N ALA A 17 17.21 -10.62 -11.95
CA ALA A 17 15.85 -10.03 -11.94
C ALA A 17 15.23 -9.71 -10.57
N ALA A 18 15.82 -10.13 -9.45
CA ALA A 18 15.23 -9.91 -8.11
C ALA A 18 16.16 -9.18 -7.12
N ALA A 19 17.37 -8.84 -7.58
CA ALA A 19 18.46 -8.42 -6.72
C ALA A 19 18.61 -6.88 -6.62
N LEU A 20 18.04 -6.12 -7.57
CA LEU A 20 18.33 -4.69 -7.76
C LEU A 20 17.76 -3.73 -6.70
N PRO A 21 16.52 -3.87 -6.18
CA PRO A 21 16.03 -2.92 -5.18
C PRO A 21 16.55 -3.21 -3.76
N ILE A 22 16.98 -4.46 -3.48
CA ILE A 22 17.43 -4.89 -2.14
C ILE A 22 18.96 -4.75 -1.99
N LEU A 23 19.75 -4.92 -3.06
CA LEU A 23 21.20 -4.65 -3.00
C LEU A 23 21.56 -3.17 -2.85
N ALA A 24 20.66 -2.25 -3.17
CA ALA A 24 20.83 -0.83 -2.83
C ALA A 24 20.58 -0.53 -1.34
N LEU A 25 19.82 -1.38 -0.64
CA LEU A 25 19.47 -1.22 0.78
C LEU A 25 20.39 -2.04 1.72
N GLY A 26 21.01 -3.12 1.24
CA GLY A 26 21.67 -4.11 2.10
C GLY A 26 23.21 -4.09 2.16
N ALA A 27 23.91 -3.31 1.33
CA ALA A 27 25.35 -3.43 1.19
C ALA A 27 26.10 -2.09 1.37
N GLY A 28 26.00 -1.53 2.58
CA GLY A 28 26.94 -0.52 3.06
C GLY A 28 26.31 0.83 3.42
N GLY A 29 25.78 0.94 4.65
CA GLY A 29 25.74 2.18 5.46
C GLY A 29 25.09 3.46 4.90
N CYS A 30 24.61 3.50 3.66
CA CYS A 30 24.00 4.66 3.00
C CYS A 30 22.60 4.33 2.47
N GLY A 31 21.83 3.57 3.25
CA GLY A 31 20.40 3.38 3.00
C GLY A 31 19.59 4.28 3.92
N PRO A 32 18.36 4.66 3.51
CA PRO A 32 17.49 5.48 4.33
C PRO A 32 17.21 4.81 5.68
N ASN A 33 17.21 5.60 6.74
CA ASN A 33 16.92 5.13 8.08
C ASN A 33 15.45 4.72 8.19
N SER A 34 15.11 3.80 9.10
CA SER A 34 13.74 3.33 9.31
C SER A 34 12.78 4.49 9.65
N GLU A 35 13.28 5.56 10.30
CA GLU A 35 12.51 6.80 10.56
C GLU A 35 12.11 7.50 9.26
N GLU A 36 13.04 7.67 8.33
CA GLU A 36 12.81 8.30 7.02
C GLU A 36 11.81 7.48 6.19
N ILE A 37 11.95 6.15 6.21
CA ILE A 37 11.01 5.25 5.53
C ILE A 37 9.62 5.35 6.15
N GLY A 38 9.52 5.38 7.48
CA GLY A 38 8.24 5.54 8.20
C GLY A 38 7.54 6.84 7.82
N ARG A 39 8.27 7.97 7.83
CA ARG A 39 7.74 9.29 7.46
C ARG A 39 7.33 9.35 6.00
N ALA A 40 8.15 8.82 5.08
CA ALA A 40 7.81 8.72 3.66
C ALA A 40 6.53 7.91 3.41
N MET A 41 6.34 6.79 4.13
CA MET A 41 5.11 5.99 4.04
C MET A 41 3.88 6.73 4.59
N LEU A 42 4.03 7.47 5.69
CA LEU A 42 2.96 8.33 6.22
C LEU A 42 2.57 9.41 5.22
N LEU A 43 3.54 10.05 4.57
CA LEU A 43 3.32 11.07 3.55
C LEU A 43 2.63 10.52 2.30
N ALA A 44 3.02 9.32 1.87
CA ALA A 44 2.40 8.64 0.73
C ALA A 44 0.94 8.22 1.02
N SER A 45 0.64 7.88 2.28
CA SER A 45 -0.61 7.19 2.64
C SER A 45 -1.92 7.90 2.29
N PRO A 46 -2.09 9.23 2.45
CA PRO A 46 -3.36 9.89 2.15
C PRO A 46 -3.61 9.90 0.64
N LEU A 47 -2.56 10.06 -0.17
CA LEU A 47 -2.66 10.00 -1.62
C LEU A 47 -3.12 8.62 -2.09
N VAL A 48 -2.53 7.56 -1.54
CA VAL A 48 -2.92 6.18 -1.84
C VAL A 48 -4.38 5.92 -1.45
N MET A 49 -4.83 6.44 -0.30
CA MET A 49 -6.24 6.34 0.12
C MET A 49 -7.18 7.04 -0.85
N LEU A 50 -6.80 8.23 -1.34
CA LEU A 50 -7.59 8.99 -2.31
C LEU A 50 -7.69 8.26 -3.65
N VAL A 51 -6.59 7.65 -4.13
CA VAL A 51 -6.60 6.82 -5.34
C VAL A 51 -7.54 5.63 -5.17
N PHE A 52 -7.43 4.90 -4.06
CA PHE A 52 -8.34 3.80 -3.76
C PHE A 52 -9.79 4.25 -3.70
N PHE A 53 -10.05 5.40 -3.06
CA PHE A 53 -11.39 5.97 -2.97
C PHE A 53 -11.99 6.22 -4.36
N GLY A 54 -11.19 6.71 -5.31
CA GLY A 54 -11.58 6.83 -6.72
C GLY A 54 -11.98 5.49 -7.33
N PHE A 55 -11.18 4.44 -7.14
CA PHE A 55 -11.49 3.10 -7.63
C PHE A 55 -12.72 2.49 -6.97
N ALA A 56 -12.84 2.61 -5.64
CA ALA A 56 -14.00 2.15 -4.88
C ALA A 56 -15.28 2.86 -5.35
N ARG A 57 -15.22 4.17 -5.61
CA ARG A 57 -16.34 4.95 -6.14
C ARG A 57 -16.75 4.47 -7.54
N LEU A 58 -15.78 4.24 -8.42
CA LEU A 58 -16.02 3.68 -9.76
C LEU A 58 -16.72 2.32 -9.67
N LEU A 59 -16.16 1.39 -8.89
CA LEU A 59 -16.73 0.06 -8.67
C LEU A 59 -18.13 0.12 -8.04
N PHE A 60 -18.36 1.02 -7.08
CA PHE A 60 -19.67 1.22 -6.48
C PHE A 60 -20.71 1.69 -7.49
N VAL A 61 -20.37 2.65 -8.35
CA VAL A 61 -21.25 3.11 -9.42
C VAL A 61 -21.58 1.98 -10.39
N LEU A 62 -20.61 1.11 -10.71
CA LEU A 62 -20.85 -0.08 -11.51
C LEU A 62 -21.81 -1.05 -10.81
N TRP A 63 -21.59 -1.34 -9.54
CA TRP A 63 -22.41 -2.32 -8.81
C TRP A 63 -23.82 -1.85 -8.45
N ARG A 64 -24.03 -0.55 -8.20
CA ARG A 64 -25.31 0.00 -7.70
C ARG A 64 -26.53 -0.39 -8.56
N LYS A 65 -26.35 -0.58 -9.87
CA LYS A 65 -27.45 -0.99 -10.77
C LYS A 65 -27.84 -2.47 -10.66
N VAL A 66 -26.91 -3.33 -10.25
CA VAL A 66 -27.11 -4.80 -10.19
C VAL A 66 -27.42 -5.26 -8.77
N ARG A 67 -26.84 -4.57 -7.79
CA ARG A 67 -26.87 -4.96 -6.38
C ARG A 67 -27.16 -3.71 -5.55
N PRO A 68 -28.45 -3.38 -5.33
CA PRO A 68 -28.83 -2.25 -4.49
C PRO A 68 -28.43 -2.47 -3.02
N ASP A 69 -28.17 -3.71 -2.62
CA ASP A 69 -27.72 -4.09 -1.27
C ASP A 69 -26.33 -3.55 -0.92
N PHE A 70 -25.52 -3.17 -1.91
CA PHE A 70 -24.23 -2.55 -1.65
C PHE A 70 -24.41 -1.15 -1.07
N SER A 71 -23.81 -0.92 0.09
CA SER A 71 -23.73 0.40 0.71
C SER A 71 -22.28 0.87 0.78
N MET A 72 -22.04 2.13 0.43
CA MET A 72 -20.75 2.79 0.58
C MET A 72 -20.90 3.90 1.61
N ARG A 73 -20.45 3.66 2.84
CA ARG A 73 -20.35 4.71 3.86
C ARG A 73 -19.02 5.42 3.67
N LEU A 74 -19.08 6.71 3.35
CA LEU A 74 -17.87 7.52 3.13
C LEU A 74 -17.20 7.91 4.45
N ALA A 75 -17.98 8.04 5.53
CA ALA A 75 -17.51 8.54 6.82
C ALA A 75 -16.25 7.82 7.35
N PRO A 76 -16.18 6.46 7.39
CA PRO A 76 -14.99 5.78 7.86
C PRO A 76 -13.76 6.08 7.01
N VAL A 77 -13.92 6.09 5.68
CA VAL A 77 -12.81 6.34 4.75
C VAL A 77 -12.32 7.78 4.85
N SER A 78 -13.23 8.75 4.98
CA SER A 78 -12.86 10.15 5.18
C SER A 78 -12.16 10.38 6.52
N TRP A 79 -12.62 9.73 7.59
CA TRP A 79 -11.98 9.87 8.90
C TRP A 79 -10.59 9.24 8.91
N THR A 80 -10.41 8.05 8.32
CA THR A 80 -9.09 7.42 8.23
C THR A 80 -8.15 8.24 7.35
N THR A 81 -8.64 8.76 6.21
CA THR A 81 -7.82 9.61 5.33
C THR A 81 -7.44 10.91 6.03
N GLY A 82 -8.35 11.53 6.76
CA GLY A 82 -8.08 12.72 7.57
C GLY A 82 -7.06 12.46 8.68
N ALA A 83 -7.18 11.33 9.40
CA ALA A 83 -6.22 10.94 10.42
C ALA A 83 -4.82 10.70 9.82
N LEU A 84 -4.74 10.03 8.67
CA LEU A 84 -3.47 9.82 7.96
C LEU A 84 -2.86 11.13 7.46
N ALA A 85 -3.68 12.06 6.97
CA ALA A 85 -3.21 13.39 6.57
C ALA A 85 -2.65 14.18 7.76
N LEU A 86 -3.30 14.10 8.93
CA LEU A 86 -2.79 14.72 10.15
C LEU A 86 -1.46 14.08 10.59
N LEU A 87 -1.33 12.76 10.51
CA LEU A 87 -0.07 12.07 10.81
C LEU A 87 1.04 12.45 9.82
N ALA A 88 0.71 12.62 8.54
CA ALA A 88 1.65 13.09 7.52
C ALA A 88 2.13 14.53 7.80
N ILE A 89 1.22 15.42 8.18
CA ILE A 89 1.58 16.79 8.60
C ILE A 89 2.47 16.75 9.84
N LEU A 90 2.14 15.92 10.82
CA LEU A 90 2.95 15.75 12.03
C LEU A 90 4.35 15.21 11.70
N ALA A 91 4.46 14.28 10.76
CA ALA A 91 5.73 13.73 10.28
C ALA A 91 6.63 14.78 9.57
N LEU A 92 6.05 15.86 9.05
CA LEU A 92 6.81 16.99 8.50
C LEU A 92 7.13 18.05 9.56
N ALA A 93 6.25 18.23 10.54
CA ALA A 93 6.38 19.28 11.55
C ALA A 93 7.36 18.92 12.67
N LEU A 94 7.53 17.63 12.97
CA LEU A 94 8.43 17.18 14.03
C LEU A 94 9.86 17.05 13.51
N PRO A 95 10.88 17.51 14.26
CA PRO A 95 12.27 17.30 13.88
C PRO A 95 12.61 15.80 13.91
N TYR A 96 13.63 15.41 13.14
CA TYR A 96 14.17 14.06 13.18
C TYR A 96 14.92 13.81 14.49
N HIS A 97 14.94 12.55 14.92
CA HIS A 97 15.80 12.17 16.03
C HIS A 97 17.26 11.99 15.59
N ASP A 98 17.49 11.61 14.33
CA ASP A 98 18.82 11.46 13.76
C ASP A 98 19.30 12.78 13.13
N PRO A 99 20.39 13.39 13.63
CA PRO A 99 20.92 14.64 13.09
C PRO A 99 21.51 14.50 11.67
N ASN A 100 21.69 13.29 11.15
CA ASN A 100 22.20 13.05 9.80
C ASN A 100 21.10 12.91 8.72
N SER A 101 19.83 12.95 9.13
CA SER A 101 18.70 12.81 8.21
C SER A 101 18.48 14.07 7.37
N ASP A 102 18.20 13.87 6.08
CA ASP A 102 17.95 14.95 5.13
C ASP A 102 16.45 15.00 4.76
N GLU A 103 15.80 16.14 4.97
CA GLU A 103 14.41 16.38 4.55
C GLU A 103 14.21 16.18 3.04
N GLY A 104 15.24 16.50 2.23
CA GLY A 104 15.22 16.28 0.79
C GLY A 104 15.15 14.80 0.41
N GLU A 105 15.78 13.93 1.21
CA GLU A 105 15.75 12.48 1.00
C GLU A 105 14.35 11.92 1.27
N VAL A 106 13.65 12.42 2.30
CA VAL A 106 12.28 11.97 2.62
C VAL A 106 11.27 12.30 1.53
N LEU A 107 11.40 13.44 0.85
CA LEU A 107 10.54 13.75 -0.30
C LEU A 107 10.79 12.80 -1.47
N ASN A 108 12.05 12.44 -1.74
CA ASN A 108 12.38 11.47 -2.78
C ASN A 108 11.88 10.07 -2.42
N LEU A 109 12.08 9.65 -1.17
CA LEU A 109 11.55 8.40 -0.62
C LEU A 109 10.03 8.36 -0.64
N THR A 110 9.34 9.50 -0.51
CA THR A 110 7.87 9.56 -0.61
C THR A 110 7.42 9.15 -2.01
N GLY A 111 8.12 9.56 -3.07
CA GLY A 111 7.84 9.10 -4.43
C GLY A 111 8.00 7.57 -4.58
N VAL A 112 9.07 7.02 -4.01
CA VAL A 112 9.31 5.57 -3.96
C VAL A 112 8.25 4.86 -3.12
N ALA A 113 7.83 5.44 -2.00
CA ALA A 113 6.80 4.91 -1.10
C ALA A 113 5.42 4.91 -1.76
N ILE A 114 5.06 5.95 -2.53
CA ILE A 114 3.86 5.95 -3.36
C ILE A 114 3.92 4.81 -4.38
N TYR A 115 5.09 4.61 -4.99
CA TYR A 115 5.26 3.60 -6.03
C TYR A 115 5.16 2.16 -5.50
N LEU A 116 5.98 1.82 -4.50
CA LEU A 116 6.09 0.47 -3.94
C LEU A 116 5.04 0.23 -2.85
N GLY A 117 5.03 1.07 -1.82
CA GLY A 117 4.10 0.99 -0.70
C GLY A 117 2.65 1.20 -1.15
N GLY A 118 2.41 2.17 -2.02
CA GLY A 118 1.08 2.44 -2.57
C GLY A 118 0.52 1.27 -3.38
N SER A 119 1.34 0.61 -4.22
CA SER A 119 0.93 -0.62 -4.93
C SER A 119 0.53 -1.73 -3.96
N THR A 120 1.29 -1.92 -2.88
CA THR A 120 1.03 -2.93 -1.85
C THR A 120 -0.28 -2.65 -1.12
N MET A 121 -0.46 -1.39 -0.67
CA MET A 121 -1.67 -0.94 0.03
C MET A 121 -2.91 -1.07 -0.85
N LEU A 122 -2.84 -0.62 -2.12
CA LEU A 122 -3.94 -0.76 -3.08
C LEU A 122 -4.30 -2.23 -3.31
N SER A 123 -3.29 -3.11 -3.45
CA SER A 123 -3.50 -4.54 -3.60
C SER A 123 -4.22 -5.13 -2.40
N ALA A 124 -3.77 -4.80 -1.18
CA ALA A 124 -4.38 -5.26 0.05
C ALA A 124 -5.84 -4.81 0.17
N GLN A 125 -6.15 -3.56 -0.20
CA GLN A 125 -7.52 -3.05 -0.18
C GLN A 125 -8.41 -3.70 -1.24
N LEU A 126 -7.91 -3.92 -2.46
CA LEU A 126 -8.65 -4.60 -3.52
C LEU A 126 -8.89 -6.08 -3.21
N LEU A 127 -7.88 -6.77 -2.64
CA LEU A 127 -8.04 -8.13 -2.15
C LEU A 127 -9.09 -8.20 -1.04
N LEU A 128 -9.01 -7.31 -0.06
CA LEU A 128 -9.98 -7.24 1.03
C LEU A 128 -11.38 -6.91 0.50
N TYR A 129 -11.50 -6.03 -0.49
CA TYR A 129 -12.76 -5.77 -1.19
C TYR A 129 -13.32 -7.04 -1.83
N LEU A 130 -12.52 -7.75 -2.63
CA LEU A 130 -12.95 -8.98 -3.31
C LEU A 130 -13.39 -10.05 -2.31
N PHE A 131 -12.65 -10.19 -1.21
CA PHE A 131 -12.97 -11.11 -0.12
C PHE A 131 -14.27 -10.73 0.60
N LEU A 132 -14.39 -9.48 1.05
CA LEU A 132 -15.58 -8.98 1.74
C LEU A 132 -16.81 -8.99 0.84
N ARG A 133 -16.64 -8.81 -0.47
CA ARG A 133 -17.74 -8.92 -1.42
C ARG A 133 -18.38 -10.31 -1.42
N LEU A 134 -17.59 -11.36 -1.17
CA LEU A 134 -18.09 -12.74 -1.07
C LEU A 134 -18.78 -13.00 0.27
N LEU A 135 -18.20 -12.52 1.37
CA LEU A 135 -18.67 -12.84 2.72
C LEU A 135 -19.72 -11.87 3.28
N ALA A 136 -19.57 -10.58 3.02
CA ALA A 136 -20.40 -9.52 3.56
C ALA A 136 -20.60 -8.39 2.52
N PRO A 137 -21.33 -8.66 1.42
CA PRO A 137 -21.48 -7.71 0.32
C PRO A 137 -21.85 -6.29 0.77
N PRO A 138 -22.86 -6.06 1.65
CA PRO A 138 -23.26 -4.71 2.05
C PRO A 138 -22.15 -3.87 2.69
N ARG A 139 -21.11 -4.54 3.20
CA ARG A 139 -19.98 -3.99 3.96
C ARG A 139 -18.68 -3.88 3.15
N ALA A 140 -18.61 -4.49 1.96
CA ALA A 140 -17.36 -4.61 1.19
C ALA A 140 -16.70 -3.26 0.87
N PHE A 141 -17.47 -2.27 0.42
CA PHE A 141 -16.93 -0.93 0.14
C PHE A 141 -16.56 -0.15 1.40
N THR A 142 -17.25 -0.42 2.51
CA THR A 142 -17.03 0.31 3.76
C THR A 142 -15.75 -0.15 4.46
N TRP A 143 -15.44 -1.45 4.44
CA TRP A 143 -14.34 -2.02 5.23
C TRP A 143 -13.09 -2.40 4.43
N SER A 144 -13.15 -2.34 3.10
CA SER A 144 -11.99 -2.65 2.24
C SER A 144 -10.79 -1.73 2.47
N HIS A 145 -11.01 -0.50 2.93
CA HIS A 145 -9.92 0.42 3.25
C HIS A 145 -9.00 -0.08 4.37
N LEU A 146 -9.50 -0.96 5.26
CA LEU A 146 -8.70 -1.57 6.32
C LEU A 146 -7.49 -2.35 5.78
N GLY A 147 -7.56 -2.84 4.54
CA GLY A 147 -6.45 -3.56 3.92
C GLY A 147 -5.17 -2.72 3.90
N ALA A 148 -5.28 -1.42 3.59
CA ALA A 148 -4.12 -0.53 3.64
C ALA A 148 -3.71 -0.17 5.06
N LEU A 149 -4.67 -0.03 5.99
CA LEU A 149 -4.32 0.24 7.40
C LEU A 149 -3.51 -0.91 8.01
N ILE A 150 -3.82 -2.16 7.66
CA ILE A 150 -3.05 -3.35 8.08
C ILE A 150 -1.65 -3.37 7.46
N ILE A 151 -1.45 -2.75 6.30
CA ILE A 151 -0.10 -2.62 5.74
C ILE A 151 0.63 -1.42 6.38
N LEU A 152 -0.08 -0.34 6.66
CA LEU A 152 0.49 0.93 7.11
C LEU A 152 0.71 1.03 8.63
N TRP A 153 0.10 0.16 9.45
CA TRP A 153 0.19 0.26 10.92
C TRP A 153 1.61 0.39 11.50
N PRO A 154 2.69 -0.14 10.89
CA PRO A 154 4.05 0.06 11.38
C PRO A 154 4.59 1.48 11.15
N ALA A 155 4.08 2.22 10.16
CA ALA A 155 4.65 3.49 9.73
C ALA A 155 4.67 4.57 10.82
N PRO A 156 3.61 4.79 11.64
CA PRO A 156 3.68 5.71 12.77
C PRO A 156 4.75 5.34 13.80
N PHE A 157 4.93 4.05 14.08
CA PHE A 157 5.95 3.61 15.04
C PHE A 157 7.35 3.86 14.49
N LEU A 158 7.58 3.52 13.22
CA LEU A 158 8.84 3.79 12.55
C LEU A 158 9.16 5.29 12.48
N ALA A 159 8.15 6.13 12.21
CA ALA A 159 8.33 7.58 12.07
C ALA A 159 8.57 8.32 13.40
N PHE A 160 7.98 7.85 14.50
CA PHE A 160 7.91 8.60 15.76
C PHE A 160 8.53 7.92 16.97
N VAL A 161 8.82 6.61 16.91
CA VAL A 161 9.37 5.85 18.04
C VAL A 161 10.81 5.43 17.74
N PRO A 162 11.81 6.07 18.37
CA PRO A 162 13.21 5.72 18.19
C PRO A 162 13.50 4.25 18.50
N GLY A 163 14.31 3.59 17.67
CA GLY A 163 14.70 2.19 17.87
C GLY A 163 13.64 1.15 17.48
N SER A 164 12.46 1.58 17.01
CA SER A 164 11.38 0.66 16.59
C SER A 164 11.71 -0.15 15.31
N GLY A 165 12.67 0.32 14.50
CA GLY A 165 13.15 -0.36 13.29
C GLY A 165 13.55 -1.81 13.55
N VAL A 166 14.25 -2.09 14.66
CA VAL A 166 14.73 -3.44 15.02
C VAL A 166 13.62 -4.49 15.02
N ILE A 167 12.39 -4.10 15.38
CA ILE A 167 11.23 -4.99 15.46
C ILE A 167 10.38 -4.92 14.17
N LEU A 168 10.35 -3.75 13.53
CA LEU A 168 9.44 -3.43 12.44
C LEU A 168 10.08 -3.48 11.04
N ASP A 169 11.37 -3.81 10.94
CA ASP A 169 12.07 -4.05 9.66
C ASP A 169 11.36 -5.02 8.71
N PRO A 170 10.68 -6.09 9.19
CA PRO A 170 9.88 -6.94 8.31
C PRO A 170 8.76 -6.18 7.57
N ALA A 171 8.25 -5.08 8.13
CA ALA A 171 7.27 -4.24 7.46
C ALA A 171 7.84 -3.53 6.23
N ILE A 172 9.10 -3.09 6.31
CA ILE A 172 9.81 -2.45 5.19
C ILE A 172 9.89 -3.42 4.02
N MET A 173 10.19 -4.69 4.30
CA MET A 173 10.19 -5.73 3.27
C MET A 173 8.80 -5.87 2.63
N VAL A 174 7.73 -5.90 3.42
CA VAL A 174 6.36 -5.98 2.88
C VAL A 174 6.05 -4.79 1.95
N TRP A 175 6.44 -3.57 2.33
CA TRP A 175 6.23 -2.38 1.50
C TRP A 175 7.08 -2.38 0.23
N ALA A 176 8.30 -2.92 0.30
CA ALA A 176 9.20 -3.03 -0.84
C ALA A 176 8.77 -4.15 -1.80
N PHE A 177 8.25 -5.27 -1.29
CA PHE A 177 7.89 -6.46 -2.10
C PHE A 177 6.54 -6.34 -2.81
N GLY A 178 5.55 -5.67 -2.21
CA GLY A 178 4.18 -5.71 -2.74
C GLY A 178 3.96 -4.91 -4.03
N GLY A 179 5.00 -4.28 -4.58
CA GLY A 179 4.98 -3.55 -5.83
C GLY A 179 5.70 -4.26 -6.97
N PHE A 180 5.11 -5.30 -7.57
CA PHE A 180 5.39 -5.64 -8.96
C PHE A 180 4.86 -4.50 -9.87
N TRP A 181 5.43 -3.30 -9.74
CA TRP A 181 5.18 -2.11 -10.58
C TRP A 181 3.71 -1.72 -10.80
N GLY A 182 2.83 -1.93 -9.80
CA GLY A 182 1.39 -1.67 -9.94
C GLY A 182 0.62 -2.71 -10.77
N ILE A 183 1.27 -3.79 -11.21
CA ILE A 183 0.64 -4.89 -11.95
C ILE A 183 -0.42 -5.57 -11.08
N VAL A 184 -0.10 -5.91 -9.84
CA VAL A 184 -1.01 -6.60 -8.91
C VAL A 184 -2.31 -5.81 -8.70
N PRO A 185 -2.28 -4.53 -8.26
CA PRO A 185 -3.52 -3.77 -8.09
C PRO A 185 -4.23 -3.55 -9.44
N GLY A 186 -3.50 -3.40 -10.54
CA GLY A 186 -4.08 -3.29 -11.89
C GLY A 186 -4.87 -4.54 -12.31
N VAL A 187 -4.32 -5.73 -12.08
CA VAL A 187 -4.98 -7.01 -12.35
C VAL A 187 -6.21 -7.18 -11.46
N LEU A 188 -6.08 -6.92 -10.16
CA LEU A 188 -7.21 -7.02 -9.21
C LEU A 188 -8.34 -6.05 -9.56
N LEU A 189 -8.01 -4.82 -9.92
CA LEU A 189 -8.98 -3.83 -10.38
C LEU A 189 -9.65 -4.27 -11.69
N SER A 190 -8.88 -4.79 -12.64
CA SER A 190 -9.41 -5.30 -13.92
C SER A 190 -10.39 -6.46 -13.69
N ILE A 191 -10.05 -7.40 -12.81
CA ILE A 191 -10.96 -8.50 -12.41
C ILE A 191 -12.24 -7.93 -11.78
N ALA A 192 -12.12 -6.96 -10.87
CA ALA A 192 -13.27 -6.34 -10.21
C ALA A 192 -14.20 -5.62 -11.20
N ILE A 193 -13.63 -4.89 -12.17
CA ILE A 193 -14.37 -4.18 -13.21
C ILE A 193 -15.05 -5.18 -14.16
N LEU A 194 -14.30 -6.17 -14.66
CA LEU A 194 -14.84 -7.19 -15.58
C LEU A 194 -16.01 -7.92 -14.93
N ASP A 195 -15.89 -8.32 -13.67
CA ASP A 195 -16.96 -8.98 -12.94
C ASP A 195 -18.20 -8.08 -12.80
N ALA A 196 -18.02 -6.80 -12.45
CA ALA A 196 -19.13 -5.85 -12.35
C ALA A 196 -19.84 -5.65 -13.70
N VAL A 197 -19.10 -5.59 -14.81
CA VAL A 197 -19.65 -5.44 -16.17
C VAL A 197 -20.39 -6.72 -16.60
N LEU A 198 -19.83 -7.89 -16.34
CA LEU A 198 -20.47 -9.16 -16.66
C LEU A 198 -21.75 -9.37 -15.87
N ALA A 199 -21.76 -9.04 -14.57
CA ALA A 199 -22.95 -9.10 -13.73
C ALA A 199 -24.07 -8.19 -14.26
N ARG A 200 -23.72 -6.97 -14.71
CA ARG A 200 -24.67 -6.05 -15.38
C ARG A 200 -25.29 -6.66 -16.63
N ARG A 201 -24.46 -7.22 -17.51
CA ARG A 201 -24.93 -7.84 -18.76
C ARG A 201 -25.87 -9.02 -18.49
N ARG A 202 -25.56 -9.85 -17.49
CA ARG A 202 -26.43 -10.97 -17.09
C ARG A 202 -27.79 -10.47 -16.58
N HIS A 203 -27.79 -9.46 -15.71
CA HIS A 203 -29.02 -8.88 -15.17
C HIS A 203 -29.92 -8.29 -16.27
N ALA A 204 -29.33 -7.55 -17.22
CA ALA A 204 -30.08 -6.97 -18.34
C ALA A 204 -30.71 -8.04 -19.25
N ARG A 205 -30.00 -9.15 -19.52
CA ARG A 205 -30.53 -10.27 -20.31
C ARG A 205 -31.71 -10.96 -19.61
N ILE A 206 -31.63 -11.14 -18.30
CA ILE A 206 -32.72 -11.74 -17.52
C ILE A 206 -33.96 -10.84 -17.56
N GLN A 207 -33.80 -9.53 -17.40
CA GLN A 207 -34.91 -8.59 -17.47
C GLN A 207 -35.58 -8.57 -18.86
N ALA A 208 -34.79 -8.63 -19.94
CA ALA A 208 -35.34 -8.68 -21.30
C ALA A 208 -36.04 -10.01 -21.64
N ALA A 209 -35.71 -11.11 -20.96
CA ALA A 209 -36.38 -12.39 -21.15
C ALA A 209 -37.71 -12.51 -20.38
N LEU A 210 -37.95 -11.62 -19.41
CA LEU A 210 -39.16 -11.59 -18.58
C LEU A 210 -40.20 -10.57 -19.08
N SER A 211 -39.81 -9.70 -20.03
CA SER A 211 -40.69 -8.72 -20.68
C SER A 211 -41.25 -9.24 -21.99
#